data_AF-A0A2V7CMV9-F1
#
_entry.id   AF-A0A2V7CMV9-F1
#
_cell.length_a   1.000
_cell.length_b   1.000
_cell.length_c   1.000
_cell.angle_alpha   90.00
_cell.angle_beta   90.00
_cell.angle_gamma   90.00
#
_symmetry.space_group_name_H-M   'P 1'
#
loop_
_entity.id
_entity.type
_entity.pdbx_description
1 polymer ?
#
loop_
_entity_poly.entity_id
_entity_poly.type
_entity_poly.pdbx_seq_one_letter_code
_entity_poly.pdbx_strand_id
1 'polypeptide(L)'
;MAKPRPEKKRDPAASGTTKVLPMQLRVGDRIADELGEWEFCGPMYTGNFGKAVHAGFRLVEQPSVVELRMWGAHERVSVKRI
;
A
#
# COMPACT_ATOMS: atom_id res chain seq x y z
N MET A 1 26.49 25.31 2.35
CA MET A 1 25.48 25.50 1.28
C MET A 1 24.58 24.27 1.22
N ALA A 2 23.35 24.38 1.73
CA ALA A 2 22.37 23.29 1.69
C ALA A 2 21.63 23.31 0.35
N LYS A 3 21.63 22.19 -0.39
CA LYS A 3 20.90 22.03 -1.65
C LYS A 3 19.39 21.91 -1.36
N PRO A 4 18.51 22.62 -2.10
CA PRO A 4 17.09 22.70 -1.79
C PRO A 4 16.39 21.36 -2.04
N ARG A 5 15.58 20.94 -1.07
CA ARG A 5 14.68 19.78 -1.15
C ARG A 5 13.59 20.11 -2.17
N PRO A 6 13.32 19.29 -3.20
CA PRO A 6 12.25 19.59 -4.14
C PRO A 6 10.91 19.40 -3.43
N GLU A 7 10.31 20.52 -3.03
CA GLU A 7 8.89 20.65 -2.73
C GLU A 7 8.10 20.44 -4.03
N LYS A 8 8.00 19.18 -4.46
CA LYS A 8 7.09 18.81 -5.54
C LYS A 8 5.67 18.86 -4.95
N LYS A 9 5.07 20.03 -5.15
CA LYS A 9 3.66 20.41 -5.01
C LYS A 9 2.77 19.25 -4.57
N ARG A 10 2.24 19.37 -3.34
CA ARG A 10 1.06 18.62 -2.89
C ARG A 10 -0.06 18.85 -3.91
N ASP A 11 -0.38 17.83 -4.68
CA ASP A 11 -1.70 17.71 -5.29
C ASP A 11 -2.72 17.42 -4.17
N PRO A 12 -3.78 18.23 -4.02
CA PRO A 12 -4.91 17.91 -3.14
C PRO A 12 -5.89 16.90 -3.77
N ALA A 13 -5.50 16.15 -4.81
CA ALA A 13 -6.36 15.22 -5.51
C ALA A 13 -6.29 13.80 -4.93
N ALA A 14 -6.79 13.64 -3.69
CA ALA A 14 -7.45 12.44 -3.16
C ALA A 14 -7.53 12.57 -1.65
N SER A 15 -8.56 13.22 -1.11
CA SER A 15 -8.81 13.38 0.34
C SER A 15 -9.05 12.06 1.11
N GLY A 16 -8.57 10.92 0.61
CA GLY A 16 -8.64 9.62 1.28
C GLY A 16 -7.42 8.70 1.08
N THR A 17 -6.41 9.09 0.30
CA THR A 17 -5.26 8.22 -0.01
C THR A 17 -4.01 8.61 0.80
N THR A 18 -3.62 7.76 1.75
CA THR A 18 -2.45 7.95 2.63
C THR A 18 -1.29 7.06 2.17
N LYS A 19 -0.06 7.59 2.20
CA LYS A 19 1.15 6.78 1.94
C LYS A 19 1.69 6.16 3.22
N VAL A 20 1.59 4.84 3.36
CA VAL A 20 2.00 4.08 4.55
C VAL A 20 3.14 3.11 4.22
N LEU A 21 3.88 2.65 5.23
CA LEU A 21 4.77 1.50 5.06
C LEU A 21 3.94 0.20 4.99
N PRO A 22 4.44 -0.89 4.38
CA PRO A 22 3.69 -2.13 4.25
C PRO A 22 3.35 -2.72 5.63
N MET A 23 4.22 -2.52 6.62
CA MET A 23 3.96 -2.92 8.01
C MET A 23 2.87 -2.10 8.73
N GLN A 24 2.45 -0.98 8.15
CA GLN A 24 1.42 -0.10 8.70
C GLN A 24 0.06 -0.30 8.01
N LEU A 25 -0.02 -1.25 7.06
CA LEU A 25 -1.27 -1.66 6.44
C LEU A 25 -2.24 -2.21 7.49
N ARG A 26 -3.51 -1.84 7.36
CA ARG A 26 -4.59 -2.26 8.25
C ARG A 26 -5.68 -2.94 7.44
N VAL A 27 -6.37 -3.88 8.05
CA VAL A 27 -7.54 -4.51 7.42
C VAL A 27 -8.55 -3.41 7.06
N GLY A 28 -9.02 -3.43 5.81
CA GLY A 28 -9.86 -2.37 5.25
C GLY A 28 -9.10 -1.26 4.49
N ASP A 29 -7.76 -1.21 4.58
CA ASP A 29 -6.97 -0.36 3.68
C ASP A 29 -7.09 -0.88 2.24
N ARG A 30 -7.35 0.03 1.30
CA ARG A 30 -7.55 -0.31 -0.12
C ARG A 30 -6.44 0.20 -1.01
N ILE A 31 -6.03 -0.58 -2.00
CA ILE A 31 -5.10 -0.16 -3.05
C ILE A 31 -5.80 -0.26 -4.40
N ALA A 32 -5.58 0.75 -5.25
CA ALA A 32 -6.05 0.75 -6.62
C ALA A 32 -4.95 0.20 -7.53
N ASP A 33 -5.31 -0.70 -8.43
CA ASP A 33 -4.42 -1.24 -9.45
C ASP A 33 -5.15 -1.41 -10.79
N GLU A 34 -4.45 -1.85 -11.83
CA GLU A 34 -5.03 -2.09 -13.16
C GLU A 34 -6.22 -3.08 -13.14
N LEU A 35 -6.19 -4.04 -12.22
CA LEU A 35 -7.26 -5.05 -12.04
C LEU A 35 -8.43 -4.55 -11.19
N GLY A 36 -8.35 -3.35 -10.60
CA GLY A 36 -9.38 -2.78 -9.75
C GLY A 36 -8.92 -2.47 -8.33
N GLU A 37 -9.89 -2.33 -7.42
CA GLU A 37 -9.65 -2.01 -6.02
C GLU A 37 -9.46 -3.26 -5.18
N TRP A 38 -8.36 -3.31 -4.44
CA TRP A 38 -8.00 -4.43 -3.58
C TRP A 38 -7.99 -4.01 -2.12
N GLU A 39 -8.58 -4.82 -1.24
CA GLU A 39 -8.61 -4.58 0.20
C GLU A 39 -7.63 -5.49 0.92
N PHE A 40 -6.86 -4.94 1.86
CA PHE A 40 -5.93 -5.73 2.66
C PHE A 40 -6.70 -6.69 3.60
N CYS A 41 -6.36 -7.98 3.53
CA CYS A 41 -7.11 -9.06 4.21
C CYS A 41 -6.34 -9.72 5.37
N GLY A 42 -5.07 -9.36 5.60
CA GLY A 42 -4.43 -9.63 6.90
C GLY A 42 -3.31 -10.68 7.00
N PRO A 43 -3.07 -11.65 6.10
CA PRO A 43 -1.82 -12.38 6.20
C PRO A 43 -0.69 -11.48 5.71
N MET A 44 0.12 -10.99 6.65
CA MET A 44 1.36 -10.26 6.38
C MET A 44 2.55 -10.98 7.00
N TYR A 45 3.61 -11.17 6.22
CA TYR A 45 4.86 -11.73 6.73
C TYR A 45 6.07 -11.09 6.05
N THR A 46 7.17 -11.01 6.78
CA THR A 46 8.42 -10.46 6.28
C THR A 46 9.23 -11.55 5.58
N GLY A 47 9.73 -11.25 4.39
CA GLY A 47 10.66 -12.08 3.64
C GLY A 47 12.03 -11.40 3.46
N ASN A 48 12.96 -12.12 2.85
CA ASN A 48 14.24 -11.55 2.41
C ASN A 48 15.03 -10.86 3.54
N PHE A 49 15.18 -11.53 4.69
CA PHE A 49 15.81 -10.98 5.90
C PHE A 49 15.21 -9.65 6.38
N GLY A 50 13.88 -9.50 6.27
CA GLY A 50 13.16 -8.30 6.70
C GLY A 50 13.20 -7.14 5.69
N LYS A 51 13.77 -7.35 4.50
CA LYS A 51 13.80 -6.33 3.44
C LYS A 51 12.54 -6.29 2.59
N ALA A 52 11.74 -7.35 2.63
CA ALA A 52 10.49 -7.45 1.88
C ALA A 52 9.33 -7.78 2.82
N VAL A 53 8.15 -7.27 2.49
CA VAL A 53 6.90 -7.59 3.16
C VAL A 53 5.97 -8.19 2.12
N HIS A 54 5.42 -9.35 2.43
CA HIS A 54 4.37 -9.99 1.66
C HIS A 54 3.06 -9.77 2.39
N ALA A 55 2.03 -9.35 1.67
CA ALA A 55 0.72 -9.01 2.22
C ALA A 55 -0.39 -9.53 1.30
N GLY A 56 -1.37 -10.21 1.90
CA GLY A 56 -2.54 -10.72 1.19
C GLY A 56 -3.60 -9.65 0.98
N PHE A 57 -4.02 -9.49 -0.26
CA PHE A 57 -5.05 -8.56 -0.69
C PHE A 57 -6.19 -9.31 -1.36
N ARG A 58 -7.42 -8.83 -1.16
CA ARG A 58 -8.64 -9.40 -1.70
C ARG A 58 -9.26 -8.41 -2.67
N LEU A 59 -9.66 -8.86 -3.85
CA LEU A 59 -10.32 -7.98 -4.80
C LEU A 59 -11.70 -7.56 -4.25
N VAL A 60 -11.99 -6.26 -4.24
CA VAL A 60 -13.24 -5.73 -3.66
C VAL A 60 -14.44 -6.15 -4.50
N GLU A 61 -14.32 -6.12 -5.82
CA GLU A 61 -15.38 -6.53 -6.74
C GLU A 61 -15.65 -8.04 -6.73
N GLN A 62 -14.60 -8.84 -6.50
CA GLN A 62 -14.70 -10.30 -6.44
C GLN A 62 -13.96 -10.83 -5.21
N PRO A 63 -14.67 -10.94 -4.08
CA PRO A 63 -14.04 -11.34 -2.82
C PRO A 63 -13.50 -12.79 -2.83
N SER A 64 -13.78 -13.62 -3.83
CA SER A 64 -13.15 -14.94 -3.94
C SER A 64 -11.69 -14.87 -4.41
N VAL A 65 -11.26 -13.74 -4.99
CA VAL A 65 -9.91 -13.55 -5.52
C VAL A 65 -9.03 -12.95 -4.42
N VAL A 66 -8.02 -13.71 -4.01
CA VAL A 66 -6.98 -13.27 -3.07
C VAL A 66 -5.62 -13.35 -3.77
N GLU A 67 -4.86 -12.28 -3.66
CA GLU A 67 -3.53 -12.15 -4.26
C GLU A 67 -2.51 -11.79 -3.18
N LEU A 68 -1.35 -12.44 -3.24
CA LEU A 68 -0.22 -12.12 -2.38
C LEU A 68 0.68 -11.11 -3.10
N ARG A 69 0.80 -9.90 -2.54
CA ARG A 69 1.65 -8.85 -3.09
C ARG A 69 2.87 -8.62 -2.22
N MET A 70 3.98 -8.25 -2.86
CA MET A 70 5.27 -8.03 -2.21
C MET A 70 5.71 -6.57 -2.38
N TRP A 71 6.19 -5.98 -1.29
CA TRP A 71 6.80 -4.65 -1.27
C TRP A 71 8.16 -4.69 -0.57
N GLY A 72 9.03 -3.73 -0.88
CA GLY A 72 10.16 -3.44 -0.01
C GLY A 72 9.67 -2.93 1.36
N ALA A 73 10.32 -3.35 2.45
CA ALA A 73 9.89 -3.00 3.82
C ALA A 73 9.82 -1.48 4.10
N HIS A 74 10.59 -0.70 3.34
CA HIS A 74 10.63 0.76 3.43
C HIS A 74 9.96 1.46 2.24
N GLU A 75 9.37 0.69 1.32
CA GLU A 75 8.64 1.23 0.19
C GLU A 75 7.28 1.77 0.65
N ARG A 76 6.89 2.96 0.17
CA ARG A 76 5.62 3.56 0.59
C ARG A 76 4.49 3.09 -0.31
N VAL A 77 3.50 2.45 0.27
CA VAL A 77 2.27 2.01 -0.39
C VAL A 77 1.23 3.11 -0.27
N SER A 78 0.60 3.48 -1.38
CA SER A 78 -0.52 4.41 -1.39
C SER A 78 -1.80 3.64 -1.11
N VAL A 79 -2.44 3.89 0.03
CA VAL A 79 -3.68 3.23 0.42
C VAL A 79 -4.80 4.22 0.61
N LYS A 80 -6.01 3.86 0.22
CA LYS A 80 -7.22 4.56 0.58
C LYS A 80 -7.76 3.99 1.90
N ARG A 81 -7.94 4.87 2.89
CA ARG A 81 -8.55 4.51 4.17
C ARG A 81 -9.91 5.19 4.24
N ILE A 82 -10.96 4.38 4.31
CA ILE A 82 -12.35 4.83 4.46
C ILE A 82 -12.76 4.88 5.92
#